data_AF-A0A1Y1W0J8-F1
#
_entry.id   AF-A0A1Y1W0J8-F1
#
_cell.length_a   1.000
_cell.length_b   1.000
_cell.length_c   1.000
_cell.angle_alpha   90.00
_cell.angle_beta   90.00
_cell.angle_gamma   90.00
#
_symmetry.space_group_name_H-M   'P 1'
#
loop_
_entity.id
_entity.type
_entity.pdbx_description
1 polymer ?
#
loop_
_entity_poly.entity_id
_entity_poly.type
_entity_poly.pdbx_seq_one_letter_code
_entity_poly.pdbx_strand_id
1 'polypeptide(L)'
;LQPLNTFERRIVHILASEFNVKSKSKGGKSNRMPVLTRTKNTCRPKNMKRINKLLLLWDEGGLIPEYWSGGRKASWDRAPNPRKGKSGSATPTKKKLVGEGAPVVGESNIGHQMLKQMGWAPGQGLGAGEEGRATPVDVMIRTGRQGLGA
;
A
#
# COMPACT_ATOMS: atom_id res chain seq x y z
N LEU A 1 -20.61 16.37 -6.09
CA LEU A 1 -20.13 17.77 -6.08
C LEU A 1 -19.20 17.96 -7.26
N GLN A 2 -19.08 19.20 -7.73
CA GLN A 2 -18.15 19.57 -8.79
C GLN A 2 -16.70 19.38 -8.27
N PRO A 3 -15.69 19.26 -9.16
CA PRO A 3 -14.30 19.36 -8.76
C PRO A 3 -14.04 20.69 -8.07
N LEU A 4 -13.44 20.65 -6.89
CA LEU A 4 -13.19 21.83 -6.05
C LEU A 4 -11.70 22.02 -5.82
N ASN A 5 -11.30 23.25 -5.50
CA ASN A 5 -9.94 23.59 -5.13
C ASN A 5 -9.50 22.87 -3.85
N THR A 6 -8.19 22.76 -3.62
CA THR A 6 -7.67 22.06 -2.44
C THR A 6 -8.17 22.67 -1.13
N PHE A 7 -8.31 23.99 -1.09
CA PHE A 7 -8.85 24.73 0.03
C PHE A 7 -10.34 24.42 0.27
N GLU A 8 -11.18 24.56 -0.75
CA GLU A 8 -12.62 24.27 -0.68
C GLU A 8 -12.91 22.82 -0.29
N ARG A 9 -12.18 21.86 -0.89
CA ARG A 9 -12.28 20.44 -0.50
C ARG A 9 -11.99 20.24 0.98
N ARG A 10 -11.01 20.97 1.52
CA ARG A 10 -10.66 20.90 2.93
C ARG A 10 -11.79 21.46 3.81
N ILE A 11 -12.40 22.58 3.44
CA ILE A 11 -13.58 23.13 4.15
C ILE A 11 -14.70 22.09 4.19
N VAL A 12 -15.02 21.49 3.04
CA VAL A 12 -16.06 20.46 2.94
C VAL A 12 -15.75 19.26 3.85
N HIS A 13 -14.50 18.84 3.96
CA HIS A 13 -14.09 17.78 4.88
C HIS A 13 -14.26 18.16 6.37
N ILE A 14 -13.95 19.41 6.73
CA ILE A 14 -14.13 19.91 8.10
C ILE A 14 -15.62 19.97 8.44
N LEU A 15 -16.44 20.56 7.56
CA LEU A 15 -17.90 20.59 7.74
C LEU A 15 -18.45 19.18 7.87
N ALA A 16 -18.08 18.26 6.99
CA ALA A 16 -18.55 16.88 7.07
C ALA A 16 -18.23 16.20 8.42
N SER A 17 -17.09 16.53 9.04
CA SER A 17 -16.75 16.02 10.38
C SER A 17 -17.68 16.57 11.47
N GLU A 18 -18.09 17.83 11.38
CA GLU A 18 -19.03 18.45 12.34
C GLU A 18 -20.45 17.88 12.21
N PHE A 19 -20.86 17.48 11.00
CA PHE A 19 -22.16 16.86 10.72
C PHE A 19 -22.17 15.32 10.88
N ASN A 20 -21.06 14.71 11.29
CA ASN A 20 -20.88 13.24 11.35
C ASN A 20 -21.19 12.51 10.02
N VAL A 21 -20.91 13.19 8.90
CA VAL A 21 -21.06 12.66 7.54
C VAL A 21 -19.71 12.12 7.08
N LYS A 22 -19.72 10.96 6.42
CA LYS A 22 -18.50 10.40 5.85
C LYS A 22 -18.11 11.18 4.61
N SER A 23 -16.88 11.68 4.55
CA SER A 23 -16.36 12.45 3.42
C SER A 23 -15.14 11.77 2.77
N LYS A 24 -15.10 11.74 1.44
CA LYS A 24 -13.97 11.24 0.64
C LYS A 24 -13.78 12.08 -0.62
N SER A 25 -12.56 12.48 -0.94
CA SER A 25 -12.26 13.07 -2.25
C SER A 25 -12.00 11.98 -3.29
N LYS A 26 -12.70 12.02 -4.43
CA LYS A 26 -12.52 11.13 -5.58
C LYS A 26 -11.92 11.91 -6.75
N GLY A 27 -11.09 11.26 -7.58
CA GLY A 27 -10.41 11.88 -8.73
C GLY A 27 -8.95 12.22 -8.49
N GLY A 28 -8.28 12.77 -9.52
CA GLY A 28 -6.86 13.13 -9.51
C GLY A 28 -6.62 14.63 -9.65
N LYS A 29 -5.63 15.17 -8.93
CA LYS A 29 -5.11 16.55 -9.02
C LYS A 29 -6.19 17.65 -9.08
N SER A 30 -6.42 18.23 -10.26
CA SER A 30 -7.41 19.30 -10.50
C SER A 30 -8.84 18.74 -10.46
N ASN A 31 -9.06 17.56 -11.03
CA ASN A 31 -10.36 16.91 -11.13
C ASN A 31 -10.79 16.16 -9.86
N ARG A 32 -10.23 16.46 -8.67
CA ARG A 32 -10.76 15.83 -7.44
C ARG A 32 -12.01 16.55 -6.95
N MET A 33 -13.02 15.77 -6.64
CA MET A 33 -14.29 16.22 -6.10
C MET A 33 -14.54 15.59 -4.72
N PRO A 34 -15.09 16.34 -3.75
CA PRO A 34 -15.54 15.76 -2.50
C PRO A 34 -16.83 14.97 -2.71
N VAL A 35 -16.89 13.79 -2.11
CA VAL A 35 -18.05 12.90 -2.08
C VAL A 35 -18.45 12.73 -0.63
N LEU A 36 -19.70 13.05 -0.32
CA LEU A 36 -20.30 12.91 1.00
C LEU A 36 -21.22 11.71 1.00
N THR A 37 -21.15 10.89 2.05
CA THR A 37 -22.00 9.72 2.23
C THR A 37 -22.65 9.80 3.60
N ARG A 38 -24.00 9.80 3.60
CA ARG A 38 -24.80 9.81 4.83
C ARG A 38 -24.47 8.57 5.67
N THR A 39 -24.29 8.77 6.95
CA THR A 39 -24.10 7.69 7.94
C THR A 39 -25.33 7.60 8.86
N LYS A 40 -25.45 6.51 9.63
CA LYS A 40 -26.49 6.36 10.65
C LYS A 40 -26.42 7.46 11.73
N ASN A 41 -25.23 8.03 11.95
CA ASN A 41 -24.96 9.03 12.98
C ASN A 41 -24.98 10.47 12.45
N THR A 42 -25.42 10.68 11.21
CA THR A 42 -25.53 12.02 10.61
C THR A 42 -26.45 12.86 11.48
N CYS A 43 -25.93 13.95 12.05
CA CYS A 43 -26.68 14.77 13.00
C CYS A 43 -26.46 16.26 12.76
N ARG A 44 -27.35 17.08 13.30
CA ARG A 44 -27.12 18.53 13.35
C ARG A 44 -25.87 18.78 14.19
N PRO A 45 -24.97 19.67 13.75
CA PRO A 45 -23.73 19.96 14.46
C PRO A 45 -24.03 20.51 15.85
N LYS A 46 -23.30 20.00 16.84
CA LYS A 46 -23.43 20.46 18.24
C LYS A 46 -22.86 21.86 18.43
N ASN A 47 -21.81 22.22 17.68
CA ASN A 47 -21.07 23.47 17.83
C ASN A 47 -21.30 24.43 16.65
N MET A 48 -22.41 25.16 16.66
CA MET A 48 -22.77 26.09 15.57
C MET A 48 -21.75 27.22 15.37
N LYS A 49 -21.11 27.69 16.45
CA LYS A 49 -20.08 28.74 16.40
C LYS A 49 -18.92 28.39 15.46
N ARG A 50 -18.52 27.11 15.46
CA ARG A 50 -17.39 26.64 14.64
C ARG A 50 -17.74 26.64 13.15
N ILE A 51 -18.98 26.32 12.82
CA ILE A 51 -19.49 26.31 11.45
C ILE A 51 -19.68 27.73 10.93
N ASN A 52 -20.25 28.63 11.73
CA ASN A 52 -20.41 30.03 11.33
C ASN A 52 -19.04 30.66 11.04
N LYS A 53 -18.04 30.39 11.87
CA LYS A 53 -16.66 30.85 11.61
C LYS A 53 -16.07 30.23 10.34
N LEU A 54 -16.36 28.96 10.02
CA LEU A 54 -15.95 28.34 8.73
C LEU A 54 -16.62 28.99 7.52
N LEU A 55 -17.91 29.31 7.63
CA LEU A 55 -18.67 29.94 6.55
C LEU A 55 -18.18 31.36 6.29
N LEU A 56 -17.93 32.14 7.35
CA LEU A 56 -17.33 33.47 7.24
C LEU A 56 -15.93 33.42 6.61
N LEU A 57 -15.07 32.50 7.08
CA LEU A 57 -13.74 32.33 6.50
C LEU A 57 -13.76 31.92 5.02
N TRP A 58 -14.78 31.19 4.59
CA TRP A 58 -14.94 30.79 3.20
C TRP A 58 -15.33 31.99 2.31
N ASP A 59 -16.26 32.82 2.80
CA ASP A 59 -16.75 34.00 2.10
C ASP A 59 -15.69 35.10 1.99
N GLU A 60 -14.94 35.34 3.07
CA GLU A 60 -13.86 36.33 3.14
C GLU A 60 -12.54 35.84 2.49
N GLY A 61 -12.50 34.61 1.96
CA GLY A 61 -11.29 34.02 1.39
C GLY A 61 -10.15 33.81 2.41
N GLY A 62 -10.47 33.77 3.69
CA GLY A 62 -9.52 33.65 4.79
C GLY A 62 -8.84 32.29 4.88
N LEU A 63 -7.66 32.23 5.49
CA LEU A 63 -6.94 30.98 5.69
C LEU A 63 -7.60 30.12 6.77
N ILE A 64 -7.71 28.81 6.55
CA ILE A 64 -8.20 27.87 7.57
C ILE A 64 -7.16 27.78 8.69
N PRO A 65 -7.52 28.06 9.96
CA PRO A 65 -6.57 27.99 11.07
C PRO A 65 -5.92 26.61 11.21
N GLU A 66 -4.62 26.60 11.50
CA GLU A 66 -3.81 25.37 11.54
C GLU A 66 -4.29 24.38 12.60
N TYR A 67 -4.83 24.84 13.73
CA TYR A 67 -5.38 23.98 14.77
C TYR A 67 -6.68 23.27 14.36
N TRP A 68 -7.33 23.69 13.26
CA TRP A 68 -8.45 22.95 12.65
C TRP A 68 -8.01 21.92 11.62
N SER A 69 -6.77 22.01 11.12
CA SER A 69 -6.09 20.84 10.54
C SER A 69 -5.74 19.90 11.68
N GLY A 70 -6.64 18.96 12.00
CA GLY A 70 -6.33 17.85 12.89
C GLY A 70 -4.94 17.30 12.54
N GLY A 71 -4.03 17.39 13.53
CA GLY A 71 -2.59 17.31 13.36
C GLY A 71 -2.17 16.13 12.49
N ARG A 72 -1.97 16.40 11.20
CA ARG A 72 -0.99 15.64 10.45
C ARG A 72 0.29 16.39 10.69
N LYS A 73 1.12 15.88 11.61
CA LYS A 73 2.55 16.20 11.61
C LYS A 73 2.99 16.26 10.15
N ALA A 74 3.48 17.42 9.75
CA ALA A 74 4.01 17.60 8.42
C ALA A 74 4.96 16.43 8.16
N SER A 75 4.74 15.76 7.04
CA SER A 75 5.37 14.49 6.67
C SER A 75 6.84 14.69 6.29
N TRP A 76 7.59 15.50 7.03
CA TRP A 76 9.02 15.68 6.86
C TRP A 76 9.80 14.55 7.56
N ASP A 77 9.29 14.05 8.69
CA ASP A 77 9.91 12.94 9.45
C ASP A 77 9.31 11.56 9.15
N ARG A 78 8.32 11.49 8.26
CA ARG A 78 7.80 10.19 7.83
C ARG A 78 8.76 9.67 6.78
N ALA A 79 9.63 8.75 7.19
CA ALA A 79 10.48 7.98 6.28
C ALA A 79 9.67 7.62 5.02
N PRO A 80 10.20 7.89 3.81
CA PRO A 80 9.46 7.70 2.59
C PRO A 80 8.91 6.28 2.57
N ASN A 81 7.59 6.14 2.53
CA ASN A 81 6.97 4.83 2.43
C ASN A 81 7.45 4.21 1.10
N PRO A 82 8.21 3.11 1.12
CA PRO A 82 8.80 2.54 -0.09
C PRO A 82 7.75 2.05 -1.11
N ARG A 83 6.46 2.02 -0.71
CA ARG A 83 5.34 1.62 -1.56
C ARG A 83 4.77 2.73 -2.44
N LYS A 84 5.32 3.96 -2.44
CA LYS A 84 4.81 5.04 -3.30
C LYS A 84 5.83 5.46 -4.36
N GLY A 85 6.25 4.49 -5.17
CA GLY A 85 6.98 4.71 -6.41
C GLY A 85 6.05 5.16 -7.54
N LYS A 86 6.43 6.29 -8.15
CA LYS A 86 6.14 6.79 -9.50
C LYS A 86 5.13 6.00 -10.36
N SER A 87 4.05 6.70 -10.75
CA SER A 87 3.37 6.43 -12.01
C SER A 87 4.30 6.86 -13.16
N GLY A 88 4.88 5.88 -13.86
CA GLY A 88 5.68 6.13 -15.06
C GLY A 88 6.36 4.85 -15.50
N SER A 89 5.96 4.34 -16.65
CA SER A 89 6.45 3.11 -17.29
C SER A 89 6.20 1.83 -16.47
N ALA A 90 5.47 0.88 -17.04
CA ALA A 90 5.36 -0.46 -16.49
C ALA A 90 6.73 -1.14 -16.60
N THR A 91 7.61 -0.92 -15.61
CA THR A 91 8.79 -1.77 -15.46
C THR A 91 8.30 -3.21 -15.32
N PRO A 92 8.81 -4.15 -16.14
CA PRO A 92 8.36 -5.53 -16.11
C PRO A 92 8.45 -6.05 -14.67
N THR A 93 7.39 -6.73 -14.21
CA THR A 93 7.38 -7.31 -12.86
C THR A 93 8.65 -8.12 -12.65
N LYS A 94 9.49 -7.69 -11.69
CA LYS A 94 10.74 -8.38 -11.39
C LYS A 94 10.42 -9.82 -11.00
N LYS A 95 10.83 -10.77 -11.85
CA LYS A 95 10.83 -12.20 -11.52
C LYS A 95 11.87 -12.39 -10.42
N LYS A 96 11.46 -12.99 -9.31
CA LYS A 96 12.34 -13.31 -8.19
C LYS A 96 12.60 -14.82 -8.22
N LEU A 97 13.86 -15.22 -8.31
CA LEU A 97 14.23 -16.62 -8.16
C LEU A 97 13.98 -17.06 -6.72
N VAL A 98 13.29 -18.19 -6.56
CA VAL A 98 13.02 -18.77 -5.24
C VAL A 98 14.27 -19.47 -4.75
N GLY A 99 14.68 -19.17 -3.52
CA GLY A 99 15.79 -19.89 -2.89
C GLY A 99 17.20 -19.46 -3.32
N GLU A 100 17.36 -18.36 -4.05
CA GLU A 100 18.65 -17.84 -4.58
C GLU A 100 19.75 -17.61 -3.53
N GLY A 101 19.44 -17.64 -2.23
CA GLY A 101 20.41 -17.58 -1.13
C GLY A 101 20.07 -18.52 0.02
N ALA A 102 19.33 -19.59 -0.24
CA ALA A 102 19.02 -20.57 0.79
C ALA A 102 20.29 -21.38 1.15
N PRO A 103 20.60 -21.57 2.45
CA PRO A 103 21.72 -22.40 2.85
C PRO A 103 21.45 -23.88 2.49
N VAL A 104 22.53 -24.63 2.27
CA VAL A 104 22.45 -26.08 2.05
C VAL A 104 21.82 -26.75 3.29
N VAL A 105 21.01 -27.78 3.06
CA VAL A 105 20.40 -28.56 4.15
C VAL A 105 21.50 -29.22 4.98
N GLY A 106 21.53 -28.91 6.27
CA GLY A 106 22.55 -29.42 7.19
C GLY A 106 22.47 -30.93 7.42
N GLU A 107 23.60 -31.54 7.81
CA GLU A 107 23.72 -32.98 8.05
C GLU A 107 22.91 -33.50 9.25
N SER A 108 22.48 -32.60 10.15
CA SER A 108 21.58 -32.94 11.26
C SER A 108 20.14 -33.20 10.81
N ASN A 109 19.81 -32.91 9.55
CA ASN A 109 18.48 -33.16 9.01
C ASN A 109 18.27 -34.68 8.80
N ILE A 110 17.14 -35.20 9.30
CA ILE A 110 16.79 -36.63 9.23
C ILE A 110 16.80 -37.14 7.79
N GLY A 111 16.27 -36.37 6.83
CA GLY A 111 16.27 -36.76 5.42
C GLY A 111 17.66 -36.81 4.80
N HIS A 112 18.55 -35.89 5.19
CA HIS A 112 19.96 -35.92 4.77
C HIS A 112 20.65 -37.19 5.28
N GLN A 113 20.43 -37.55 6.54
CA GLN A 113 21.00 -38.77 7.15
C GLN A 113 20.49 -40.04 6.47
N MET A 114 19.18 -40.11 6.20
CA MET A 114 18.58 -41.24 5.50
C MET A 114 19.14 -41.40 4.09
N LEU A 115 19.26 -40.32 3.31
CA LEU A 115 19.84 -40.37 1.97
C LEU A 115 21.30 -40.87 2.00
N LYS A 116 22.09 -40.36 2.94
CA LYS A 116 23.48 -40.78 3.13
C LYS A 116 23.60 -42.27 3.49
N GLN A 117 22.70 -42.79 4.34
CA GLN A 117 22.65 -44.21 4.67
C GLN A 117 22.25 -45.09 3.47
N MET A 118 21.48 -44.55 2.54
CA MET A 118 21.11 -45.22 1.29
C MET A 118 22.19 -45.09 0.18
N GLY A 119 23.37 -44.53 0.51
CA GLY A 119 24.50 -44.42 -0.40
C GLY A 119 24.52 -43.16 -1.26
N TRP A 120 23.64 -42.19 -1.01
CA TRP A 120 23.65 -40.90 -1.71
C TRP A 120 24.70 -39.95 -1.13
N ALA A 121 25.50 -39.32 -1.98
CA ALA A 121 26.45 -38.28 -1.60
C ALA A 121 25.99 -36.86 -2.01
N PRO A 122 26.33 -35.80 -1.25
CA PRO A 122 25.97 -34.43 -1.62
C PRO A 122 26.52 -34.05 -2.99
N GLY A 123 25.66 -33.52 -3.87
CA GLY A 123 26.02 -33.13 -5.23
C GLY A 123 25.86 -34.25 -6.27
N GLN A 124 25.49 -35.46 -5.85
CA GLN A 124 25.21 -36.58 -6.74
C GLN A 124 23.73 -36.59 -7.19
N GLY A 125 23.51 -36.98 -8.44
CA GLY A 125 22.18 -37.28 -8.96
C GLY A 125 21.58 -38.52 -8.31
N LEU A 126 20.25 -38.62 -8.24
CA LEU A 126 19.56 -39.83 -7.77
C LEU A 126 19.35 -40.83 -8.92
N GLY A 127 19.28 -42.12 -8.62
CA GLY A 127 19.07 -43.19 -9.61
C GLY A 127 20.30 -44.08 -9.82
N ALA A 128 20.12 -45.21 -10.50
CA ALA A 128 21.15 -46.25 -10.61
C ALA A 128 22.44 -45.77 -11.31
N GLY A 129 22.31 -44.84 -12.26
CA GLY A 129 23.43 -44.20 -12.96
C GLY A 129 23.52 -42.69 -12.74
N GLU A 130 23.02 -42.18 -11.61
CA GLU A 130 22.95 -40.73 -11.33
C GLU A 130 22.13 -39.94 -12.37
N GLU A 131 21.16 -40.61 -13.01
CA GLU A 131 20.34 -40.05 -14.10
C GLU A 131 19.45 -38.88 -13.64
N GLY A 132 19.10 -38.84 -12.35
CA GLY A 132 18.38 -37.77 -11.72
C GLY A 132 19.23 -36.51 -11.59
N ARG A 133 18.59 -35.35 -11.74
CA ARG A 133 19.30 -34.07 -11.69
C ARG A 133 19.87 -33.79 -10.30
N ALA A 134 21.18 -33.53 -10.22
CA ALA A 134 21.87 -33.18 -8.98
C ALA A 134 21.49 -31.79 -8.43
N THR A 135 21.07 -30.86 -9.30
CA THR A 135 20.71 -29.50 -8.91
C THR A 135 19.19 -29.32 -8.78
N PRO A 136 18.71 -28.49 -7.83
CA PRO A 136 17.27 -28.15 -7.68
C PRO A 136 16.69 -27.39 -8.88
N VAL A 137 15.36 -27.42 -9.06
CA VAL A 137 14.70 -26.74 -10.21
C VAL A 137 14.51 -25.29 -9.85
N ASP A 138 15.02 -24.40 -10.70
CA ASP A 138 14.84 -22.97 -10.54
C ASP A 138 13.39 -22.57 -10.77
N VAL A 139 12.77 -22.01 -9.73
CA VAL A 139 11.39 -21.50 -9.80
C VAL A 139 11.42 -19.99 -9.72
N MET A 140 10.84 -19.32 -10.71
CA MET A 140 10.71 -17.86 -10.73
C MET A 140 9.32 -17.43 -10.28
N ILE A 141 9.23 -16.69 -9.18
CA ILE A 141 7.97 -16.08 -8.72
C ILE A 141 7.83 -14.66 -9.26
N ARG A 142 6.64 -14.33 -9.77
CA ARG A 142 6.30 -12.96 -10.17
C ARG A 142 5.83 -12.17 -8.95
N THR A 143 6.47 -11.03 -8.70
CA THR A 143 6.15 -10.16 -7.56
C THR A 143 5.08 -9.09 -7.87
N GLY A 144 4.25 -9.29 -8.90
CA GLY A 144 3.21 -8.35 -9.28
C GLY A 144 1.97 -9.00 -9.88
N ARG A 145 1.03 -8.17 -10.34
CA ARG A 145 -0.32 -8.60 -10.78
C ARG A 145 -0.52 -8.51 -12.30
N GLN A 146 0.56 -8.37 -13.07
CA GLN A 146 0.50 -8.37 -14.52
C GLN A 146 0.16 -9.77 -15.05
N GLY A 147 -0.53 -9.82 -16.20
CA GLY A 147 -0.90 -11.07 -16.86
C GLY A 147 0.31 -11.88 -17.32
N LEU A 148 0.09 -13.17 -17.61
CA LEU A 148 1.09 -14.03 -18.24
C LEU A 148 1.46 -13.47 -19.62
N GLY A 149 2.75 -13.39 -19.94
CA GLY A 149 3.26 -12.86 -21.22
C GLY A 149 3.43 -11.34 -21.32
N ALA A 150 3.01 -10.56 -20.30
CA ALA A 150 3.21 -9.12 -20.22
C ALA A 150 4.58 -8.70 -19.66
#